data_AF-A0A645EZ12-F1
#
_entry.id   AF-A0A645EZ12-F1
#
_cell.length_a   1.000
_cell.length_b   1.000
_cell.length_c   1.000
_cell.angle_alpha   90.00
_cell.angle_beta   90.00
_cell.angle_gamma   90.00
#
_symmetry.space_group_name_H-M   'P 1'
#
loop_
_entity.id
_entity.type
_entity.pdbx_description
1 polymer ?
#
loop_
_entity_poly.entity_id
_entity_poly.type
_entity_poly.pdbx_seq_one_letter_code
_entity_poly.pdbx_strand_id
1 'polypeptide(L)'
;MIFDGHSDIFSDVTIKRLLGETQVIKNHHLTRLRKGGVEGGCFVIWIDPPFDKEPSRRLEQILKATKDEMAECEVAVLVHNMAEIEAAQKA
;
A
#
# COMPACT_ATOMS: atom_id res chain seq x y z
N MET A 1 3.12 8.44 16.59
CA MET A 1 3.46 8.18 15.19
C MET A 1 4.74 7.40 15.03
N ILE A 2 4.60 6.12 14.71
CA ILE A 2 5.65 5.40 13.98
C ILE A 2 5.35 5.58 12.49
N PHE A 3 6.31 6.14 11.77
CA PHE A 3 6.29 6.25 10.32
C PHE A 3 7.31 5.26 9.75
N ASP A 4 6.84 4.30 8.96
CA ASP A 4 7.69 3.30 8.33
C ASP A 4 8.41 3.89 7.11
N GLY A 5 9.74 3.86 7.10
CA GLY A 5 10.54 4.41 6.02
C GLY A 5 10.46 3.60 4.72
N HIS A 6 10.06 2.32 4.78
CA HIS A 6 10.03 1.44 3.61
C HIS A 6 9.18 0.18 3.86
N SER A 7 8.13 -0.02 3.06
CA SER A 7 7.25 -1.18 3.18
C SER A 7 6.87 -1.79 1.83
N ASP A 8 7.04 -3.10 1.70
CA ASP A 8 6.68 -3.90 0.51
C ASP A 8 5.21 -4.35 0.50
N ILE A 9 4.34 -3.75 1.32
CA ILE A 9 2.93 -4.15 1.40
C ILE A 9 2.24 -4.10 0.02
N PHE A 10 2.58 -3.15 -0.86
CA PHE A 10 2.01 -3.12 -2.20
C PHE A 10 2.39 -4.31 -3.09
N SER A 11 3.49 -5.01 -2.80
CA SER A 11 3.81 -6.27 -3.47
C SER A 11 2.78 -7.35 -3.13
N ASP A 12 2.41 -7.50 -1.85
CA ASP A 12 1.38 -8.46 -1.43
C ASP A 12 -0.02 -8.03 -1.91
N VAL A 13 -0.36 -6.74 -1.80
CA VAL A 13 -1.59 -6.18 -2.38
C VAL A 13 -1.71 -6.54 -3.85
N THR A 14 -0.64 -6.34 -4.63
CA THR A 14 -0.66 -6.65 -6.07
C THR A 14 -0.95 -8.14 -6.32
N ILE A 15 -0.29 -9.05 -5.60
CA ILE A 15 -0.53 -10.49 -5.76
C ILE A 15 -1.97 -10.86 -5.41
N LYS A 16 -2.49 -10.37 -4.29
CA LYS A 16 -3.84 -10.67 -3.82
C LYS A 16 -4.93 -10.09 -4.73
N ARG A 17 -4.75 -8.86 -5.24
CA ARG A 17 -5.64 -8.26 -6.24
C ARG A 17 -5.63 -9.07 -7.55
N LEU A 18 -4.48 -9.58 -7.99
CA LEU A 18 -4.39 -10.44 -9.18
C LEU A 18 -5.10 -11.80 -8.99
N LEU A 19 -5.25 -12.25 -7.74
CA LEU A 19 -6.06 -13.43 -7.38
C LEU A 19 -7.55 -13.12 -7.17
N GLY A 20 -7.97 -11.87 -7.36
CA GLY A 20 -9.37 -11.43 -7.27
C GLY A 20 -9.82 -10.98 -5.88
N GLU A 21 -8.91 -10.86 -4.91
CA GLU A 21 -9.24 -10.28 -3.61
C GLU A 21 -9.52 -8.76 -3.71
N THR A 22 -10.25 -8.21 -2.73
CA THR A 22 -10.51 -6.77 -2.58
C THR A 22 -10.28 -6.30 -1.14
N GLN A 23 -10.14 -4.99 -0.92
CA GLN A 23 -9.85 -4.40 0.41
C GLN A 23 -8.68 -5.10 1.14
N VAL A 24 -7.59 -5.41 0.42
CA VAL A 24 -6.45 -6.18 0.93
C VAL A 24 -5.77 -5.51 2.12
N ILE A 25 -5.58 -4.18 2.08
CA ILE A 25 -4.99 -3.40 3.19
C ILE A 25 -5.79 -3.62 4.46
N LYS A 26 -7.11 -3.44 4.38
CA LYS A 26 -8.02 -3.58 5.52
C LYS A 26 -8.03 -5.00 6.07
N ASN A 27 -8.11 -5.99 5.18
CA ASN A 27 -8.32 -7.39 5.55
C ASN A 27 -7.04 -8.09 6.04
N HIS A 28 -5.85 -7.70 5.54
CA HIS A 28 -4.60 -8.43 5.81
C HIS A 28 -3.55 -7.63 6.58
N HIS A 29 -3.53 -6.29 6.45
CA HIS A 29 -2.42 -5.48 6.96
C HIS A 29 -2.82 -4.54 8.11
N LEU A 30 -4.01 -3.94 8.05
CA LEU A 30 -4.44 -2.86 8.94
C LEU A 30 -4.38 -3.23 10.42
N THR A 31 -4.88 -4.42 10.80
CA THR A 31 -4.87 -4.88 12.20
C THR A 31 -3.44 -5.00 12.74
N ARG A 32 -2.50 -5.47 11.91
CA ARG A 32 -1.09 -5.63 12.30
C ARG A 32 -0.40 -4.28 12.42
N LEU A 33 -0.64 -3.37 11.48
CA LEU A 33 -0.12 -1.99 11.52
C LEU A 33 -0.59 -1.26 12.78
N ARG A 34 -1.89 -1.34 13.09
CA ARG A 34 -2.48 -0.76 14.31
C ARG A 34 -1.89 -1.36 15.57
N LYS A 35 -1.76 -2.69 15.64
CA LYS A 35 -1.14 -3.37 16.80
C LYS A 35 0.32 -2.95 16.99
N GLY A 36 1.04 -2.66 15.90
CA GLY A 36 2.41 -2.16 15.92
C GLY A 36 2.55 -0.65 16.14
N GLY A 37 1.45 0.10 16.20
CA GLY A 37 1.47 1.57 16.31
C GLY A 37 1.99 2.29 15.06
N VAL A 38 1.98 1.62 13.90
CA VAL A 38 2.36 2.22 12.61
C VAL A 38 1.18 3.00 12.06
N GLU A 39 1.36 4.30 11.87
CA GLU A 39 0.31 5.23 11.45
C GLU A 39 0.50 5.75 10.01
N GLY A 40 1.66 5.48 9.42
CA GLY A 40 1.98 5.85 8.04
C GLY A 40 3.30 5.25 7.60
N GLY A 41 3.63 5.40 6.32
CA GLY A 41 4.91 4.97 5.80
C GLY A 41 5.07 5.16 4.30
N CYS A 42 6.26 4.84 3.79
CA CYS A 42 6.55 4.77 2.37
C CYS A 42 6.25 3.37 1.84
N PHE A 43 5.11 3.21 1.18
CA PHE A 43 4.69 1.95 0.56
C PHE A 43 5.22 1.91 -0.87
N VAL A 44 6.20 1.06 -1.13
CA VAL A 44 6.99 1.15 -2.36
C VAL A 44 6.35 0.41 -3.52
N ILE A 45 6.56 0.94 -4.73
CA ILE A 45 6.38 0.19 -5.96
C ILE A 45 7.72 -0.48 -6.24
N TRP A 46 7.76 -1.80 -6.11
CA TRP A 46 8.98 -2.58 -6.22
C TRP A 46 8.84 -3.67 -7.29
N ILE A 47 9.87 -3.82 -8.11
CA ILE A 47 9.93 -4.83 -9.17
C ILE A 47 11.22 -5.62 -8.97
N ASP A 48 11.06 -6.89 -8.63
CA ASP A 48 12.14 -7.82 -8.34
C ASP A 48 11.81 -9.24 -8.86
N PRO A 49 12.79 -10.15 -8.90
CA PRO A 49 12.53 -11.54 -9.18
C PRO A 49 11.46 -12.11 -8.23
N PRO A 50 10.48 -12.91 -8.73
CA PRO A 50 10.43 -13.50 -10.07
C PRO A 50 9.70 -12.64 -11.14
N PHE A 51 9.37 -11.38 -10.85
CA PHE A 51 8.54 -10.50 -11.68
C PHE A 51 9.33 -9.47 -12.50
N ASP A 52 10.63 -9.69 -12.68
CA ASP A 52 11.59 -8.78 -13.29
C ASP A 52 11.81 -9.01 -14.80
N LYS A 53 11.25 -10.09 -15.36
CA LYS A 53 11.35 -10.39 -16.81
C LYS A 53 10.58 -9.43 -17.71
N GLU A 54 9.44 -8.93 -17.24
CA GLU A 54 8.59 -7.97 -17.96
C GLU A 54 8.28 -6.76 -17.03
N PRO A 55 9.27 -5.90 -16.73
CA PRO A 55 9.14 -4.90 -15.67
C PRO A 55 8.06 -3.86 -15.96
N SER A 56 7.87 -3.44 -17.22
CA SER A 56 6.80 -2.51 -17.59
C SER A 56 5.42 -3.09 -17.31
N ARG A 57 5.20 -4.37 -17.67
CA ARG A 57 3.96 -5.08 -17.39
C ARG A 57 3.73 -5.23 -15.89
N ARG A 58 4.80 -5.53 -15.13
CA ARG A 58 4.71 -5.62 -13.68
C ARG A 58 4.37 -4.27 -13.04
N LEU A 59 4.97 -3.18 -13.52
CA LEU A 59 4.63 -1.83 -13.09
C LEU A 59 3.14 -1.52 -13.31
N GLU A 60 2.61 -1.83 -14.49
CA GLU A 60 1.20 -1.64 -14.81
C GLU A 60 0.28 -2.42 -13.86
N GLN A 61 0.63 -3.67 -13.53
CA GLN A 61 -0.10 -4.48 -12.55
C GLN A 61 -0.11 -3.84 -11.16
N ILE A 62 1.05 -3.39 -10.68
CA ILE A 62 1.18 -2.76 -9.36
C ILE A 62 0.37 -1.47 -9.33
N LEU A 63 0.54 -0.60 -10.32
CA LEU A 63 -0.18 0.67 -10.41
C LEU A 63 -1.70 0.46 -10.45
N LYS A 64 -2.18 -0.51 -11.23
CA LYS A 64 -3.60 -0.85 -11.28
C LYS A 64 -4.09 -1.37 -9.92
N ALA A 65 -3.38 -2.32 -9.32
CA ALA A 65 -3.75 -2.90 -8.03
C ALA A 65 -3.79 -1.85 -6.92
N THR A 66 -2.76 -1.00 -6.83
CA THR A 66 -2.71 0.11 -5.88
C THR A 66 -3.83 1.11 -6.13
N LYS A 67 -4.12 1.48 -7.37
CA LYS A 67 -5.21 2.42 -7.68
C LYS A 67 -6.58 1.85 -7.26
N ASP A 68 -6.85 0.60 -7.62
CA ASP A 68 -8.12 -0.05 -7.27
C ASP A 68 -8.25 -0.21 -5.75
N GLU A 69 -7.17 -0.59 -5.06
CA GLU A 69 -7.14 -0.72 -3.61
C GLU A 69 -7.38 0.63 -2.91
N MET A 70 -6.71 1.70 -3.36
CA MET A 70 -6.89 3.03 -2.78
C MET A 70 -8.27 3.62 -3.07
N ALA A 71 -8.91 3.25 -4.19
CA ALA A 71 -10.29 3.67 -4.49
C ALA A 71 -11.33 3.04 -3.55
N GLU A 72 -11.02 1.88 -2.96
CA GLU A 72 -11.86 1.16 -1.99
C GLU A 72 -11.44 1.44 -0.53
N CYS A 73 -10.34 2.17 -0.32
CA CYS A 73 -9.74 2.36 1.00
C CYS A 73 -10.32 3.57 1.73
N GLU A 74 -11.06 3.34 2.81
CA GLU A 74 -11.61 4.39 3.67
C GLU A 74 -10.73 4.68 4.91
N VAL A 75 -9.68 3.88 5.12
CA VAL A 75 -8.91 3.85 6.38
C VAL A 75 -7.51 4.45 6.27
N ALA A 76 -7.06 4.77 5.05
CA ALA A 76 -5.76 5.36 4.77
C ALA A 76 -5.87 6.33 3.60
N VAL A 77 -5.02 7.36 3.61
CA VAL A 77 -4.98 8.40 2.58
C VAL A 77 -3.58 8.51 2.00
N LEU A 78 -3.49 8.81 0.71
CA LEU A 78 -2.21 9.15 0.08
C LEU A 78 -1.81 10.57 0.47
N VAL A 79 -0.55 10.74 0.88
CA VAL A 79 0.01 12.00 1.35
C VAL A 79 1.30 12.34 0.61
N HIS A 80 1.58 13.62 0.42
CA HIS A 80 2.72 14.13 -0.36
C HIS A 80 3.65 15.02 0.44
N ASN A 81 3.22 15.46 1.63
CA ASN A 81 3.96 16.39 2.48
C ASN A 81 3.57 16.23 3.94
N MET A 82 4.31 16.90 4.82
CA MET A 82 4.08 16.82 6.27
C MET A 82 2.71 17.37 6.68
N ALA A 83 2.22 18.43 6.04
CA ALA A 83 0.92 18.99 6.39
C ALA A 83 -0.23 18.01 6.12
N GLU A 84 -0.15 17.23 5.04
CA GLU A 84 -1.10 16.16 4.74
C GLU A 84 -1.02 15.00 5.74
N ILE A 85 0.19 14.64 6.20
CA ILE A 85 0.37 13.67 7.30
C ILE A 85 -0.31 14.16 8.57
N GLU A 86 -0.05 15.40 8.98
CA GLU A 86 -0.65 15.99 10.19
C GLU A 86 -2.18 16.10 10.09
N ALA A 87 -2.73 16.34 8.90
CA ALA A 87 -4.16 16.35 8.66
C ALA A 87 -4.75 14.94 8.80
N ALA A 88 -4.09 13.93 8.24
CA ALA A 88 -4.53 12.53 8.31
C ALA A 88 -4.56 12.00 9.75
N GLN A 89 -3.67 12.47 10.63
CA GLN A 89 -3.65 12.07 12.05
C GLN A 89 -4.81 12.64 12.88
N LYS A 90 -5.47 13.69 12.40
CA LYS A 90 -6.56 14.38 13.11
C LYS A 90 -7.95 13.88 12.65
N ALA A 91 -8.00 13.11 11.57
CA ALA A 91 -9.20 12.53 10.99
C ALA A 91 -9.59 11.23 11.73
#